data_AF-A0A843F0F1-F1
#
_entry.id   AF-A0A843F0F1-F1
#
_cell.length_a   1.000
_cell.length_b   1.000
_cell.length_c   1.000
_cell.angle_alpha   90.00
_cell.angle_beta   90.00
_cell.angle_gamma   90.00
#
_symmetry.space_group_name_H-M   'P 1'
#
loop_
_entity.id
_entity.type
_entity.pdbx_description
1 polymer ?
#
loop_
_entity_poly.entity_id
_entity_poly.type
_entity_poly.pdbx_seq_one_letter_code
_entity_poly.pdbx_strand_id
1 'polypeptide(L)' 'MKMHKICPRCGSKNVDWIIPQNWSQCVCRDCDYTGPIIEGNDELAEEIHESYLDSLKDGE' A
#
# COMPACT_ATOMS: atom_id res chain seq x y z
N MET A 1 13.79 -9.69 -10.62
CA MET A 1 12.65 -9.30 -9.76
C MET A 1 12.49 -7.80 -9.83
N LYS A 2 11.26 -7.30 -10.00
CA LYS A 2 10.96 -5.87 -10.09
C LYS A 2 10.49 -5.39 -8.71
N MET A 3 11.08 -4.31 -8.20
CA MET A 3 10.59 -3.66 -6.99
C MET A 3 9.45 -2.70 -7.33
N HIS A 4 8.45 -2.68 -6.45
CA HIS A 4 7.28 -1.84 -6.52
C HIS A 4 7.14 -1.03 -5.24
N LYS A 5 6.63 0.19 -5.38
CA LYS A 5 6.12 0.97 -4.27
C LYS A 5 4.76 0.39 -3.87
N ILE A 6 4.63 -0.06 -2.64
CA ILE A 6 3.48 -0.80 -2.15
C ILE A 6 2.86 -0.07 -0.96
N CYS A 7 1.53 -0.02 -0.93
CA CYS A 7 0.77 0.45 0.21
C CYS A 7 0.89 -0.57 1.36
N PRO A 8 1.38 -0.19 2.55
CA PRO A 8 1.54 -1.10 3.67
C PRO A 8 0.20 -1.55 4.29
N ARG A 9 -0.92 -0.92 3.90
CA ARG A 9 -2.25 -1.25 4.43
C ARG A 9 -2.96 -2.30 3.59
N CYS A 10 -3.00 -2.13 2.27
CA CYS A 10 -3.81 -2.96 1.39
C CYS A 10 -3.03 -3.71 0.31
N GLY A 11 -1.69 -3.57 0.28
CA GLY A 11 -0.84 -4.21 -0.72
C GLY A 11 -0.89 -3.56 -2.11
N SER A 12 -1.65 -2.49 -2.30
CA SER A 12 -1.77 -1.87 -3.62
C SER A 12 -0.47 -1.20 -4.08
N LYS A 13 -0.18 -1.34 -5.38
CA LYS A 13 0.90 -0.65 -6.10
C LYS A 13 0.47 0.74 -6.62
N ASN A 14 -0.80 1.10 -6.45
CA ASN A 14 -1.40 2.35 -6.91
C ASN A 14 -1.21 3.44 -5.85
N VAL A 15 0.05 3.88 -5.69
CA VAL A 15 0.45 4.90 -4.73
C VAL A 15 1.02 6.12 -5.45
N ASP A 16 0.42 7.28 -5.20
CA ASP A 16 0.82 8.57 -5.77
C ASP A 16 1.52 9.42 -4.71
N TRP A 17 2.50 10.22 -5.14
CA TRP A 17 3.10 11.21 -4.25
C TRP A 17 2.22 12.47 -4.18
N ILE A 18 1.95 12.97 -2.97
CA ILE A 18 0.92 14.00 -2.77
C ILE A 18 1.42 15.37 -3.23
N ILE A 19 2.53 15.87 -2.67
CA ILE A 19 3.12 17.17 -3.04
C ILE A 19 4.62 17.23 -2.72
N PRO A 20 5.40 18.06 -3.45
CA PRO A 20 6.83 18.24 -3.21
C PRO A 20 7.25 18.64 -1.81
N GLN A 21 6.40 19.39 -1.10
CA GLN A 21 6.69 19.91 0.24
C GLN A 21 6.57 18.85 1.33
N ASN A 22 5.78 17.79 1.07
CA ASN A 22 5.64 16.65 1.97
C ASN A 22 6.45 15.47 1.42
N TRP A 23 7.78 15.62 1.48
CA TRP A 23 8.69 14.49 1.33
C TRP A 23 8.26 13.40 2.33
N SER A 24 8.15 12.16 1.85
CA SER A 24 7.72 10.97 2.61
C SER A 24 6.22 10.71 2.77
N GLN A 25 5.31 11.49 2.17
CA GLN A 25 3.86 11.16 2.17
C GLN A 25 3.35 10.78 0.78
N CYS A 26 2.92 9.53 0.64
CA CYS A 26 2.17 9.04 -0.52
C CYS A 26 0.72 8.78 -0.16
N VAL A 27 -0.17 8.87 -1.14
CA VAL A 27 -1.57 8.47 -1.03
C VAL A 27 -1.79 7.19 -1.83
N CYS A 28 -2.42 6.20 -1.19
CA CYS A 28 -2.94 5.04 -1.89
C CYS A 28 -4.33 5.34 -2.45
N ARG A 29 -4.53 5.09 -3.73
CA ARG A 29 -5.80 5.36 -4.43
C ARG A 29 -6.88 4.30 -4.17
N ASP A 30 -6.52 3.14 -3.62
CA ASP A 30 -7.45 2.04 -3.39
C ASP A 30 -8.02 1.98 -1.98
N CYS A 31 -7.28 2.47 -0.98
CA CYS A 31 -7.71 2.43 0.43
C CYS A 31 -7.59 3.77 1.17
N ASP A 32 -7.36 4.85 0.42
CA ASP A 32 -7.18 6.24 0.92
C ASP A 32 -6.07 6.41 1.98
N TYR A 33 -5.19 5.40 2.13
CA TYR A 33 -4.08 5.48 3.06
C TYR A 33 -3.11 6.58 2.66
N THR A 34 -2.87 7.51 3.58
CA THR A 34 -1.90 8.59 3.42
C THR A 34 -0.75 8.40 4.39
N GLY A 35 0.47 8.24 3.89
CA GLY A 35 1.63 7.99 4.74
C GLY A 35 2.86 7.45 4.00
N PRO A 36 3.82 6.89 4.75
CA PRO A 36 4.99 6.22 4.18
C PRO A 36 4.59 4.94 3.43
N ILE A 37 5.34 4.62 2.38
CA ILE A 37 5.18 3.41 1.57
C ILE A 37 6.37 2.48 1.78
N ILE A 38 6.19 1.21 1.42
CA ILE A 38 7.25 0.21 1.43
C ILE A 38 7.66 -0.14 0.00
N GLU A 39 8.86 -0.68 -0.17
CA GLU A 39 9.32 -1.23 -1.45
C GLU A 39 9.40 -2.75 -1.36
N GLY A 40 8.82 -3.46 -2.33
CA GLY A 40 8.75 -4.92 -2.32
C GLY A 40 8.50 -5.53 -3.69
N ASN A 41 8.53 -6.87 -3.77
CA ASN A 41 8.16 -7.65 -4.95
C ASN A 41 6.64 -7.82 -5.06
N ASP A 42 6.19 -8.44 -6.15
CA ASP A 42 4.78 -8.79 -6.34
C ASP A 42 4.27 -9.74 -5.26
N GLU A 43 5.08 -10.72 -4.82
CA GLU A 43 4.72 -11.67 -3.77
C GLU A 43 4.38 -10.95 -2.45
N LEU A 44 5.21 -10.01 -2.00
CA LEU A 44 4.94 -9.22 -0.79
C LEU A 44 3.67 -8.37 -0.94
N ALA A 45 3.41 -7.84 -2.14
CA ALA A 45 2.20 -7.07 -2.40
C ALA A 45 0.94 -7.93 -2.25
N GLU A 46 0.99 -9.17 -2.75
CA GLU A 46 -0.10 -10.14 -2.65
C GLU A 46 -0.33 -10.57 -1.19
N GLU A 47 0.73 -10.90 -0.45
CA GLU A 47 0.62 -11.30 0.97
C GLU A 47 -0.06 -10.21 1.83
N ILE A 48 0.32 -8.94 1.63
CA ILE A 48 -0.30 -7.82 2.35
C ILE A 48 -1.76 -7.64 1.93
N HIS A 49 -2.06 -7.82 0.65
CA HIS A 49 -3.43 -7.69 0.14
C HIS A 49 -4.35 -8.76 0.73
N GLU A 50 -3.90 -10.01 0.78
CA GLU A 50 -4.65 -11.12 1.38
C GLU A 50 -4.89 -10.89 2.87
N SER A 51 -3.85 -10.47 3.62
CA SER A 51 -3.99 -10.13 5.04
C SER A 51 -4.98 -8.98 5.28
N TYR A 52 -4.99 -7.98 4.39
CA TYR A 52 -5.96 -6.89 4.46
C TYR A 52 -7.40 -7.38 4.25
N LEU A 53 -7.63 -8.22 3.24
CA LEU A 53 -8.96 -8.79 2.97
C LEU A 53 -9.44 -9.69 4.10
N ASP A 54 -8.55 -10.43 4.74
CA ASP A 54 -8.85 -11.27 5.90
C ASP A 54 -9.29 -10.41 7.09
N SER A 55 -8.55 -9.34 7.38
CA SER A 55 -8.89 -8.40 8.46
C SER A 55 -10.24 -7.70 8.29
N LEU A 56 -10.75 -7.60 7.06
CA LEU A 56 -12.08 -7.04 6.78
C LEU A 56 -13.22 -8.03 7.07
N LYS A 57 -12.95 -9.34 7.03
CA LYS A 57 -13.94 -10.40 7.27
C LYS A 57 -14.19 -10.65 8.75
N ASP A 58 -13.17 -10.50 9.59
CA ASP A 58 -13.28 -10.65 11.05
C ASP A 58 -14.00 -9.47 11.74
N GLY A 59 -14.36 -8.42 10.99
CA GLY A 59 -15.06 -7.25 11.49
C GLY A 59 -16.60 -7.31 11.42
N GLU A 60 -17.18 -8.44 10.98
CA GLU A 60 -18.63 -8.63 10.79
C GLU A 60 -19.30 -9.44 11.91
#